data_AF-A0AAQ4FLI6-F1
#
_entry.id   AF-A0AAQ4FLI6-F1
#
_cell.length_a   1.000
_cell.length_b   1.000
_cell.length_c   1.000
_cell.angle_alpha   90.00
_cell.angle_beta   90.00
_cell.angle_gamma   90.00
#
_symmetry.space_group_name_H-M   'P 1'
#
loop_
_entity.id
_entity.type
_entity.pdbx_description
1 polymer ?
#
loop_
_entity_poly.entity_id
_entity_poly.type
_entity_poly.pdbx_seq_one_letter_code
_entity_poly.pdbx_strand_id
1 'polypeptide(L)'
;MRRLKEALRACRQHKQRVHLTVSFLGIRIRYEKSWALLPHHPVNRISFISQDTCNAQVVAYIYVAQDDSYYYITVKTEKAEQEAALVALFQMVLDIEDRVTRVV
;
A
#
# COMPACT_ATOMS: atom_id res chain seq x y z
N MET A 1 4.97 -11.96 4.84
CA MET A 1 4.70 -12.39 3.45
C MET A 1 4.26 -13.84 3.27
N ARG A 2 5.05 -14.87 3.65
CA ARG A 2 4.78 -16.29 3.29
C ARG A 2 3.39 -16.82 3.74
N ARG A 3 3.00 -16.58 5.01
CA ARG A 3 1.73 -17.07 5.57
C ARG A 3 0.48 -16.53 4.87
N LEU A 4 0.47 -15.27 4.43
CA LEU A 4 -0.69 -14.69 3.73
C LEU A 4 -0.87 -15.31 2.33
N LYS A 5 0.24 -15.57 1.64
CA LYS A 5 0.21 -16.26 0.34
C LYS A 5 -0.34 -17.68 0.47
N GLU A 6 0.03 -18.39 1.55
CA GLU A 6 -0.48 -19.73 1.84
C GLU A 6 -1.98 -19.72 2.15
N ALA A 7 -2.45 -18.75 2.94
CA ALA A 7 -3.88 -18.57 3.22
C ALA A 7 -4.71 -18.27 1.96
N LEU A 8 -4.23 -17.39 1.08
CA LEU A 8 -4.87 -17.09 -0.20
C LEU A 8 -4.89 -18.30 -1.15
N ARG A 9 -3.83 -19.12 -1.16
CA ARG A 9 -3.81 -20.38 -1.91
C ARG A 9 -4.82 -21.37 -1.35
N ALA A 10 -4.96 -21.45 -0.03
CA ALA A 10 -5.92 -22.33 0.64
C ALA A 10 -7.38 -21.92 0.36
N CYS A 11 -7.69 -20.62 0.30
CA CYS A 11 -9.04 -20.11 0.03
C CYS A 11 -9.51 -20.26 -1.44
N ARG A 12 -8.65 -20.68 -2.39
CA ARG A 12 -8.95 -20.76 -3.84
C ARG A 12 -9.64 -19.52 -4.44
N GLN A 13 -9.53 -18.36 -3.80
CA GLN A 13 -10.09 -17.12 -4.30
C GLN A 13 -9.15 -16.51 -5.33
N HIS A 14 -9.69 -16.19 -6.50
CA HIS A 14 -8.97 -15.40 -7.49
C HIS A 14 -8.71 -14.00 -6.93
N LYS A 15 -7.51 -13.48 -7.19
CA LYS A 15 -7.13 -12.13 -6.75
C LYS A 15 -8.09 -11.12 -7.35
N GLN A 16 -8.69 -10.28 -6.49
CA GLN A 16 -9.57 -9.21 -6.93
C GLN A 16 -8.74 -8.13 -7.64
N ARG A 17 -9.13 -7.78 -8.88
CA ARG A 17 -8.51 -6.68 -9.60
C ARG A 17 -8.99 -5.34 -9.07
N VAL A 18 -8.03 -4.43 -8.92
CA VAL A 18 -8.24 -3.11 -8.32
C VAL A 18 -7.45 -2.04 -9.08
N HIS A 19 -7.99 -0.83 -9.11
CA HIS A 19 -7.28 0.37 -9.49
C HIS A 19 -6.73 1.05 -8.24
N LEU A 20 -5.42 1.29 -8.23
CA LEU A 20 -4.73 2.03 -7.19
C LEU A 20 -4.43 3.44 -7.64
N THR A 21 -4.79 4.41 -6.81
CA THR A 21 -4.44 5.81 -6.99
C THR A 21 -3.58 6.24 -5.82
N VAL A 22 -2.38 6.72 -6.12
CA VAL A 22 -1.39 7.16 -5.13
C VAL A 22 -1.24 8.66 -5.25
N SER A 23 -1.30 9.37 -4.12
CA SER A 23 -1.22 10.83 -4.05
C SER A 23 -0.56 11.26 -2.74
N PHE A 24 -0.19 12.54 -2.62
CA PHE A 24 0.33 13.10 -1.36
C PHE A 24 -0.62 12.94 -0.17
N LEU A 25 -1.93 12.82 -0.41
CA LEU A 25 -2.92 12.61 0.65
C LEU A 25 -2.98 11.15 1.14
N GLY A 26 -2.41 10.22 0.39
CA GLY A 26 -2.46 8.79 0.68
C GLY A 26 -2.86 7.93 -0.52
N ILE A 27 -3.33 6.72 -0.22
CA ILE A 27 -3.66 5.67 -1.18
C ILE A 27 -5.18 5.46 -1.24
N ARG A 28 -5.71 5.42 -2.47
CA ARG A 28 -7.10 5.03 -2.75
C ARG A 28 -7.12 3.74 -3.57
N ILE A 29 -8.01 2.83 -3.20
CA ILE A 29 -8.21 1.57 -3.92
C ILE A 29 -9.65 1.53 -4.42
N ARG A 30 -9.83 1.23 -5.71
CA ARG A 30 -11.14 1.01 -6.31
C ARG A 30 -11.22 -0.39 -6.90
N TYR A 31 -12.35 -1.06 -6.72
CA TYR A 31 -12.61 -2.32 -7.40
C TYR A 31 -12.83 -2.09 -8.90
N GLU A 32 -12.20 -2.90 -9.76
CA GLU A 32 -12.31 -2.74 -11.23
C GLU A 32 -13.74 -3.00 -11.74
N LYS A 33 -14.42 -4.02 -11.19
CA LYS A 33 -15.76 -4.43 -11.68
C LYS A 33 -16.89 -3.51 -11.23
N SER A 34 -16.90 -3.12 -9.96
CA SER A 34 -17.99 -2.35 -9.35
C SER A 34 -17.71 -0.86 -9.26
N TRP A 35 -16.46 -0.44 -9.51
CA TRP A 35 -15.97 0.92 -9.26
C TRP A 35 -16.17 1.40 -7.82
N ALA A 36 -16.51 0.49 -6.91
CA ALA A 36 -16.67 0.81 -5.50
C ALA A 36 -15.32 1.20 -4.90
N LEU A 37 -15.31 2.33 -4.20
CA LEU A 37 -14.15 2.88 -3.52
C LEU A 37 -14.02 2.23 -2.14
N LEU A 38 -12.86 1.62 -1.89
CA LEU A 38 -12.46 1.17 -0.56
C LEU A 38 -12.12 2.37 0.33
N PRO A 39 -12.13 2.20 1.66
CA PRO A 39 -11.72 3.24 2.59
C PRO A 39 -10.39 3.88 2.18
N HIS A 40 -10.33 5.20 2.27
CA HIS A 40 -9.11 5.95 1.99
C HIS A 40 -8.05 5.64 3.04
N HIS A 41 -6.83 5.33 2.61
CA HIS A 41 -5.70 5.12 3.51
C HIS A 41 -4.82 6.39 3.48
N PRO A 42 -4.99 7.32 4.43
CA PRO A 42 -4.21 8.55 4.44
C PRO A 42 -2.74 8.27 4.76
N VAL A 43 -1.85 9.11 4.23
CA VAL A 43 -0.38 8.90 4.27
C VAL A 43 0.15 8.78 5.70
N ASN A 44 -0.37 9.60 6.62
CA ASN A 44 0.02 9.62 8.03
C ASN A 44 -0.40 8.37 8.82
N ARG A 45 -1.17 7.48 8.22
CA ARG A 45 -1.60 6.21 8.82
C ARG A 45 -0.97 4.99 8.17
N ILE A 46 -0.08 5.22 7.20
CA ILE A 46 0.68 4.16 6.57
C ILE A 46 2.05 4.17 7.22
N SER A 47 2.35 3.12 7.99
CA SER A 47 3.51 3.10 8.88
C SER A 47 4.73 2.42 8.25
N PHE A 48 4.50 1.46 7.36
CA PHE A 48 5.58 0.69 6.77
C PHE A 48 5.24 0.23 5.36
N ILE A 49 6.23 0.23 4.47
CA ILE A 49 6.14 -0.31 3.12
C ILE A 49 7.28 -1.30 2.93
N SER A 50 6.97 -2.46 2.37
CA SER A 50 7.94 -3.51 2.08
C SER A 50 7.72 -4.09 0.70
N GLN A 51 8.81 -4.29 -0.02
CA GLN A 51 8.81 -5.05 -1.26
C GLN A 51 9.03 -6.54 -0.98
N ASP A 52 8.42 -7.39 -1.79
CA ASP A 52 8.70 -8.82 -1.75
C ASP A 52 10.04 -9.13 -2.46
N THR A 53 11.03 -9.61 -1.71
CA THR A 53 12.35 -9.98 -2.25
C THR A 53 12.28 -11.11 -3.28
N CYS A 54 11.23 -11.94 -3.24
CA CYS A 54 11.04 -13.02 -4.21
C CYS A 54 10.18 -12.59 -5.41
N ASN A 55 9.52 -11.44 -5.36
CA ASN A 55 8.65 -10.98 -6.45
C ASN A 55 8.54 -9.45 -6.46
N ALA A 56 9.36 -8.79 -7.28
CA ALA A 56 9.40 -7.33 -7.39
C ALA A 56 8.06 -6.67 -7.78
N GLN A 57 7.10 -7.43 -8.32
CA GLN A 57 5.75 -6.95 -8.63
C GLN A 57 4.82 -6.95 -7.41
N VAL A 58 5.29 -7.37 -6.23
CA VAL A 58 4.48 -7.45 -5.01
C VAL A 58 5.03 -6.46 -3.99
N VAL A 59 4.14 -5.54 -3.61
CA VAL A 59 4.38 -4.55 -2.57
C VAL A 59 3.43 -4.83 -1.43
N ALA A 60 3.89 -4.64 -0.21
CA ALA A 60 3.03 -4.65 0.95
C ALA A 60 3.20 -3.36 1.74
N TYR A 61 2.14 -2.92 2.38
CA TYR A 61 2.19 -1.83 3.33
C TYR A 61 1.31 -2.12 4.54
N ILE A 62 1.64 -1.45 5.64
CA ILE A 62 0.89 -1.52 6.89
C ILE A 62 0.05 -0.25 7.02
N TYR A 63 -1.25 -0.43 7.19
CA TYR A 63 -2.20 0.64 7.45
C TYR A 63 -2.71 0.54 8.89
N VAL A 64 -2.70 1.66 9.61
CA VAL A 64 -3.24 1.79 10.96
C VAL A 64 -4.64 2.40 10.89
N ALA A 65 -5.65 1.63 11.27
CA ALA A 65 -7.03 2.08 11.25
C ALA A 65 -7.37 3.03 12.42
N GLN A 66 -8.61 3.51 12.48
CA GLN A 66 -9.05 4.48 13.51
C GLN A 66 -9.13 3.88 14.91
N ASP A 67 -9.23 2.57 14.98
CA ASP A 67 -9.26 1.74 16.19
C ASP A 67 -7.86 1.22 16.59
N ASP A 68 -6.78 1.80 16.04
CA ASP A 68 -5.39 1.37 16.23
C ASP A 68 -5.09 -0.08 15.79
N SER A 69 -6.00 -0.69 15.04
CA SER A 69 -5.77 -1.99 14.41
C SER A 69 -4.83 -1.87 13.21
N TYR A 70 -3.89 -2.81 13.11
CA TYR A 70 -2.92 -2.88 12.02
C TYR A 70 -3.39 -3.80 10.90
N TYR A 71 -3.49 -3.25 9.69
CA TYR A 71 -3.85 -3.98 8.48
C TYR A 71 -2.64 -4.16 7.59
N TYR A 72 -2.27 -5.42 7.36
CA TYR A 72 -1.22 -5.77 6.41
C TYR A 72 -1.83 -5.96 5.01
N ILE A 73 -1.57 -5.00 4.13
CA ILE A 73 -2.15 -4.96 2.79
C ILE A 73 -1.08 -5.31 1.77
N THR A 74 -1.36 -6.30 0.92
CA THR A 74 -0.47 -6.67 -0.19
C THR A 74 -1.11 -6.33 -1.52
N VAL A 75 -0.36 -5.62 -2.35
CA VAL A 75 -0.73 -5.27 -3.71
C VAL A 75 0.20 -6.02 -4.66
N LYS A 76 -0.39 -6.65 -5.68
CA LYS A 76 0.37 -7.15 -6.83
C LYS A 76 0.15 -6.21 -8.00
N THR A 77 1.22 -5.61 -8.51
CA THR A 77 1.23 -4.79 -9.72
C THR A 77 1.46 -5.65 -10.96
N GLU A 78 1.14 -5.11 -12.13
CA GLU A 78 1.47 -5.76 -13.40
C GLU A 78 2.91 -5.48 -13.81
N LYS A 79 3.44 -4.29 -13.47
CA LYS A 79 4.81 -3.86 -13.75
C LYS A 79 5.56 -3.53 -12.47
N ALA A 80 6.84 -3.89 -12.41
CA ALA A 80 7.69 -3.61 -11.24
C ALA A 80 7.93 -2.10 -11.04
N GLU A 81 7.99 -1.30 -12.11
CA GLU A 81 8.23 0.17 -12.00
C GLU A 81 7.14 0.92 -11.23
N GLN A 82 5.92 0.36 -11.13
CA GLN A 82 4.83 0.97 -10.36
C GLN A 82 5.05 0.91 -8.85
N GLU A 83 5.93 0.01 -8.37
CA GLU A 83 6.33 -0.09 -6.96
C GLU A 83 7.26 1.06 -6.57
N ALA A 84 8.26 1.35 -7.39
CA ALA A 84 9.22 2.42 -7.14
C ALA A 84 8.53 3.78 -6.96
N ALA A 85 7.43 4.03 -7.68
CA ALA A 85 6.62 5.24 -7.52
C ALA A 85 5.96 5.34 -6.14
N LEU A 86 5.48 4.23 -5.56
CA LEU A 86 4.92 4.21 -4.20
C LEU A 86 6.00 4.53 -3.17
N VAL A 87 7.14 3.85 -3.24
CA VAL A 87 8.25 4.08 -2.30
C VAL A 87 8.77 5.51 -2.41
N ALA A 88 8.97 6.02 -3.62
CA ALA A 88 9.44 7.38 -3.85
C ALA A 88 8.49 8.45 -3.33
N LEU A 89 7.17 8.28 -3.50
CA LEU A 89 6.18 9.23 -2.98
C LEU A 89 6.17 9.28 -1.45
N PHE A 90 6.29 8.13 -0.78
CA PHE A 90 6.37 8.10 0.68
C PHE A 90 7.68 8.68 1.21
N GLN A 91 8.80 8.37 0.57
CA GLN A 91 10.08 8.98 0.93
C GLN A 91 10.04 10.50 0.77
N MET A 92 9.45 11.00 -0.32
CA MET A 92 9.29 12.44 -0.54
C MET A 92 8.40 13.10 0.52
N VAL A 93 7.32 12.45 0.97
CA VAL A 93 6.47 12.96 2.05
C VAL A 93 7.25 13.03 3.37
N LEU A 94 7.99 11.97 3.72
CA LEU A 94 8.86 11.97 4.91
C LEU A 94 9.92 13.08 4.85
N ASP A 95 10.55 13.26 3.68
CA ASP A 95 11.56 14.30 3.48
C ASP A 95 10.96 15.72 3.61
N ILE A 96 9.69 15.92 3.22
CA ILE A 96 8.99 17.19 3.41
C ILE A 96 8.66 17.41 4.90
N GLU A 97 8.17 16.39 5.61
CA GLU A 97 7.88 16.49 7.04
C GLU A 97 9.13 16.77 7.88
N ASP A 98 10.29 16.17 7.56
CA ASP A 98 11.55 16.46 8.25
C ASP A 98 11.98 17.93 8.04
N ARG A 99 11.76 18.47 6.84
CA ARG A 99 12.12 19.86 6.50
C ARG A 99 11.20 20.89 7.14
N VAL A 100 9.92 20.58 7.35
CA VAL A 100 8.98 21.46 8.06
C VAL A 100 9.23 21.44 9.57
N THR A 101 9.67 20.30 10.10
CA THR A 101 9.89 20.12 11.55
C THR A 101 11.21 20.74 12.05
N ARG A 102 12.18 20.98 11.17
CA ARG A 102 13.41 21.72 11.50
C ARG A 102 13.15 23.23 11.59
N VAL A 103 12.57 23.66 12.71
CA VAL A 103 12.68 25.05 13.16
C VAL A 103 13.47 25.01 14.47
N VAL A 104 14.73 25.45 14.39
CA VAL A 104 15.62 25.70 15.53
C VAL A 104 15.60 27.19 15.82
#